data_AF-A0A920LJJ1-F1
#
_entry.id   AF-A0A920LJJ1-F1
#
_cell.length_a   1.000
_cell.length_b   1.000
_cell.length_c   1.000
_cell.angle_alpha   90.00
_cell.angle_beta   90.00
_cell.angle_gamma   90.00
#
_symmetry.space_group_name_H-M   'P 1'
#
loop_
_entity.id
_entity.type
_entity.pdbx_description
1 polymer ?
#
loop_
_entity_poly.entity_id
_entity_poly.type
_entity_poly.pdbx_seq_one_letter_code
_entity_poly.pdbx_strand_id
1 'polypeptide(L)'
;MIEIGKTRVICTASIDNRVPFWLKNSGKGWITAEYGMLPRSTNQRMPRESKSGKQTGRTQEIQRLIGRSLRACMDLERIPEKQIIIDCDVIEADGGTRTASVTGAWLS
;
A
#
# COMPACT_ATOMS: atom_id res chain seq x y z
N MET A 1 11.18 -0.78 -6.58
CA MET A 1 10.77 -2.19 -6.71
C MET A 1 11.56 -3.01 -5.70
N ILE A 2 10.91 -3.93 -4.98
CA ILE A 2 11.55 -4.79 -3.98
C ILE A 2 11.44 -6.26 -4.42
N GLU A 3 12.52 -7.01 -4.22
CA GLU A 3 12.61 -8.45 -4.49
C GLU A 3 13.10 -9.19 -3.25
N ILE A 4 12.35 -10.19 -2.81
CA ILE A 4 12.72 -11.10 -1.70
C ILE A 4 12.53 -12.53 -2.19
N GLY A 5 13.62 -13.16 -2.61
CA GLY A 5 13.54 -14.42 -3.35
C GLY A 5 12.74 -14.24 -4.64
N LYS A 6 11.69 -15.05 -4.84
CA LYS A 6 10.78 -14.93 -5.98
C LYS A 6 9.60 -13.97 -5.75
N THR A 7 9.49 -13.39 -4.55
CA THR A 7 8.47 -12.38 -4.29
C THR A 7 8.94 -11.03 -4.82
N ARG A 8 8.15 -10.46 -5.74
CA ARG A 8 8.44 -9.18 -6.38
C ARG A 8 7.26 -8.24 -6.23
N VAL A 9 7.53 -7.06 -5.68
CA VAL A 9 6.52 -6.02 -5.43
C VAL A 9 7.00 -4.69 -5.98
N ILE A 10 6.15 -4.04 -6.76
CA ILE A 10 6.31 -2.65 -7.15
C ILE A 10 5.67 -1.81 -6.06
N CYS A 11 6.47 -0.96 -5.44
CA CYS A 11 6.01 0.02 -4.46
C CYS A 11 6.23 1.41 -5.05
N THR A 12 5.21 2.24 -5.05
CA THR A 12 5.27 3.63 -5.51
C THR A 12 4.63 4.55 -4.48
N ALA A 13 5.22 5.74 -4.31
CA ALA A 13 4.67 6.79 -3.48
C ALA A 13 4.17 7.95 -4.35
N SER A 14 2.92 8.34 -4.15
CA SER A 14 2.29 9.49 -4.79
C SER A 14 1.91 10.53 -3.73
N ILE A 15 2.08 11.80 -4.04
CA ILE A 15 1.68 12.91 -3.15
C ILE A 15 0.43 13.58 -3.73
N ASP A 16 -0.65 13.60 -2.95
CA ASP A 16 -1.83 14.43 -3.19
C ASP A 16 -1.78 15.67 -2.28
N ASN A 17 -2.10 16.83 -2.82
CA ASN A 17 -2.17 18.11 -2.08
C ASN A 17 -3.48 18.26 -1.29
N ARG A 18 -4.09 17.14 -0.93
CA ARG A 18 -5.34 17.06 -0.18
C ARG A 18 -5.16 16.03 0.92
N VAL A 19 -5.88 16.23 2.01
CA VAL A 19 -6.01 15.25 3.09
C VAL A 19 -7.43 14.70 3.14
N PRO A 20 -7.65 13.55 3.80
CA PRO A 20 -9.00 13.09 4.11
C PRO A 20 -9.84 14.19 4.78
N PHE A 21 -11.14 14.21 4.50
CA PHE A 21 -12.04 15.27 4.98
C PHE A 21 -11.97 15.50 6.50
N TRP A 22 -11.85 14.43 7.28
CA TRP A 22 -11.75 14.47 8.74
C TRP A 22 -10.41 15.02 9.27
N LEU A 23 -9.40 15.21 8.41
CA LEU A 23 -8.10 15.83 8.72
C LEU A 23 -7.96 17.27 8.20
N LYS A 24 -8.95 17.77 7.46
CA LYS A 24 -8.90 19.12 6.89
C LYS A 24 -8.72 20.18 7.99
N ASN A 25 -7.85 21.16 7.77
CA ASN A 25 -7.51 22.24 8.72
C ASN A 25 -6.79 21.77 10.00
N SER A 26 -6.38 20.50 10.10
CA SER A 26 -5.64 20.01 11.27
C SER A 26 -4.15 20.38 11.22
N GLY A 27 -3.64 20.82 10.07
CA GLY A 27 -2.21 21.04 9.83
C GLY A 27 -1.40 19.74 9.69
N LYS A 28 -2.02 18.56 9.85
CA LYS A 28 -1.35 17.24 9.78
C LYS A 28 -1.53 16.59 8.42
N GLY A 29 -0.51 15.87 7.99
CA GLY A 29 -0.56 15.03 6.80
C GLY A 29 -1.18 13.67 7.06
N TRP A 30 -1.32 12.90 5.99
CA TRP A 30 -1.81 11.52 6.07
C TRP A 30 -1.01 10.58 5.19
N ILE A 31 -0.96 9.32 5.58
CA ILE A 31 -0.41 8.25 4.75
C ILE A 31 -1.49 7.20 4.60
N THR A 32 -1.75 6.76 3.39
CA THR A 32 -2.62 5.62 3.09
C THR A 32 -1.87 4.64 2.18
N ALA A 33 -2.40 3.42 2.07
CA ALA A 33 -1.84 2.42 1.18
C ALA A 33 -2.91 1.62 0.45
N GLU A 34 -2.64 1.32 -0.82
CA GLU A 34 -3.35 0.35 -1.64
C GLU A 34 -2.46 -0.87 -1.88
N TYR A 35 -3.06 -2.05 -1.96
CA TYR A 35 -2.35 -3.30 -2.17
C TYR A 35 -3.07 -4.09 -3.24
N GLY A 36 -2.36 -4.43 -4.29
CA GLY A 36 -2.87 -5.19 -5.42
C GLY A 36 -2.05 -6.46 -5.64
N MET A 37 -2.72 -7.53 -6.05
CA MET A 37 -2.03 -8.69 -6.61
C MET A 37 -2.47 -8.88 -8.05
N LEU A 38 -1.51 -8.93 -8.98
CA LEU A 38 -1.83 -9.27 -10.36
C LEU A 38 -2.45 -10.68 -10.41
N PRO A 39 -3.46 -10.93 -11.27
CA PRO A 39 -4.14 -12.22 -11.37
C PRO A 39 -3.21 -13.43 -11.53
N ARG A 40 -2.02 -13.25 -12.11
CA ARG A 40 -1.04 -14.31 -12.35
C ARG A 40 0.24 -14.18 -11.51
N SER A 41 0.21 -13.38 -10.45
CA SER A 41 1.33 -13.28 -9.49
C SER A 41 1.55 -14.59 -8.71
N THR A 42 0.52 -15.43 -8.58
CA THR A 42 0.56 -16.72 -7.87
C THR A 42 0.61 -17.92 -8.82
N ASN A 43 0.99 -19.09 -8.29
CA ASN A 43 1.07 -20.37 -9.01
C ASN A 43 -0.24 -20.77 -9.73
N GLN A 44 -1.40 -20.40 -9.19
CA GLN A 44 -2.71 -20.51 -9.84
C GLN A 44 -3.26 -19.11 -10.12
N ARG A 45 -3.97 -18.95 -11.25
CA ARG A 45 -4.53 -17.65 -11.62
C ARG A 45 -5.70 -17.30 -10.69
N MET A 46 -5.64 -16.13 -10.07
CA MET A 46 -6.74 -15.59 -9.27
C MET A 46 -7.66 -14.71 -10.13
N PRO A 47 -8.97 -14.60 -9.80
CA PRO A 47 -9.84 -13.58 -10.39
C PRO A 47 -9.33 -12.17 -10.09
N ARG A 48 -9.52 -11.24 -11.04
CA ARG A 48 -9.18 -9.83 -10.82
C ARG A 48 -10.23 -9.21 -9.88
N GLU A 49 -9.79 -8.56 -8.80
CA GLU A 49 -10.70 -7.97 -7.80
C GLU A 49 -11.67 -6.94 -8.40
N SER A 50 -11.24 -6.16 -9.41
CA SER A 50 -12.12 -5.21 -10.09
C SER A 50 -13.31 -5.88 -10.80
N LYS A 51 -13.18 -7.16 -11.20
CA LYS A 51 -14.31 -7.93 -11.78
C LYS A 51 -15.29 -8.41 -10.71
N SER A 52 -14.83 -8.56 -9.46
CA SER A 52 -15.67 -8.99 -8.35
C SER A 52 -16.46 -7.83 -7.72
N GLY A 53 -16.19 -6.58 -8.12
CA GLY A 53 -16.86 -5.38 -7.61
C GLY A 53 -16.54 -5.03 -6.15
N LYS A 54 -15.69 -5.82 -5.48
CA LYS A 54 -15.26 -5.60 -4.09
C LYS A 54 -13.86 -6.13 -3.87
N GLN A 55 -13.10 -5.44 -3.03
CA GLN A 55 -11.81 -5.91 -2.53
C GLN A 55 -12.00 -7.10 -1.58
N THR A 56 -11.08 -8.06 -1.61
CA THR A 56 -11.08 -9.18 -0.67
C THR A 56 -10.70 -8.73 0.75
N GLY A 57 -11.11 -9.51 1.76
CA GLY A 57 -10.75 -9.22 3.15
C GLY A 57 -9.24 -9.19 3.38
N ARG A 58 -8.49 -10.06 2.67
CA ARG A 58 -7.02 -10.08 2.69
C ARG A 58 -6.42 -8.78 2.16
N THR A 59 -6.89 -8.28 1.02
CA THR A 59 -6.43 -7.01 0.45
C THR A 59 -6.65 -5.86 1.42
N GLN A 60 -7.87 -5.76 1.98
CA GLN A 60 -8.21 -4.70 2.95
C GLN A 60 -7.40 -4.81 4.26
N GLU A 61 -7.09 -6.02 4.73
CA GLU A 61 -6.21 -6.25 5.89
C GLU A 61 -4.80 -5.72 5.62
N ILE A 62 -4.22 -6.07 4.47
CA ILE A 62 -2.84 -5.71 4.10
C ILE A 62 -2.71 -4.20 3.84
N GLN A 63 -3.67 -3.58 3.16
CA GLN A 63 -3.73 -2.12 2.98
C GLN A 63 -3.67 -1.39 4.33
N ARG A 64 -4.52 -1.82 5.28
CA ARG A 64 -4.54 -1.23 6.62
C ARG A 64 -3.24 -1.51 7.38
N LEU A 65 -2.63 -2.68 7.20
CA LEU A 65 -1.35 -3.03 7.80
C LEU A 65 -0.22 -2.11 7.30
N ILE A 66 -0.07 -1.94 5.98
CA ILE A 66 0.96 -1.10 5.37
C ILE A 66 0.77 0.35 5.85
N GLY A 67 -0.44 0.88 5.71
CA GLY A 67 -0.74 2.25 6.13
C GLY A 67 -0.46 2.48 7.62
N ARG A 68 -0.82 1.55 8.51
CA ARG A 68 -0.53 1.70 9.96
C ARG A 68 0.96 1.60 10.26
N SER A 69 1.68 0.71 9.57
CA SER A 69 3.11 0.49 9.81
C SER A 69 3.92 1.76 9.49
N LEU A 70 3.63 2.40 8.36
CA LEU A 70 4.33 3.64 7.94
C LEU A 70 3.98 4.83 8.84
N ARG A 71 2.70 4.98 9.23
CA ARG A 71 2.30 6.07 10.13
C ARG A 71 2.94 5.96 11.52
N ALA A 72 3.33 4.76 11.95
CA ALA A 72 3.96 4.56 13.25
C ALA A 72 5.41 5.08 13.31
N CYS A 73 6.09 5.23 12.17
CA CYS A 73 7.48 5.67 12.09
C CYS A 73 7.67 7.04 11.42
N MET A 74 6.60 7.79 11.13
CA MET A 74 6.65 9.10 10.48
C MET A 74 5.99 10.19 11.31
N ASP A 75 6.60 11.38 11.31
CA ASP A 75 6.02 12.58 11.91
C ASP A 75 5.04 13.26 10.95
N LEU A 76 3.74 13.04 11.17
CA LEU A 76 2.68 13.58 10.32
C LEU A 76 2.51 15.11 10.44
N GLU A 77 3.02 15.73 11.50
CA GLU A 77 2.99 17.20 11.65
C GLU A 77 3.99 17.89 10.71
N ARG A 78 5.03 17.17 10.29
CA ARG A 78 6.01 17.64 9.30
C ARG A 78 5.57 17.46 7.85
N ILE A 79 4.37 16.94 7.62
CA ILE A 79 3.79 16.73 6.28
C ILE A 79 2.55 17.63 6.18
N PRO A 80 2.70 18.94 5.93
CA PRO A 80 1.59 19.88 6.06
C PRO A 80 0.51 19.65 5.00
N GLU A 81 -0.66 19.20 5.45
CA GLU A 81 -1.89 19.01 4.68
C GLU A 81 -1.73 18.28 3.33
N LYS A 82 -0.82 17.32 3.27
CA LYS A 82 -0.63 16.43 2.12
C LYS A 82 -0.94 15.00 2.49
N GLN A 83 -1.39 14.24 1.50
CA GLN A 83 -1.58 12.81 1.62
C GLN A 83 -0.52 12.08 0.78
N ILE A 84 0.20 11.17 1.41
CA ILE A 84 1.06 10.21 0.72
C ILE A 84 0.23 8.95 0.48
N ILE A 85 0.13 8.54 -0.78
CA ILE A 85 -0.56 7.33 -1.22
C ILE A 85 0.52 6.34 -1.64
N ILE A 86 0.54 5.19 -0.98
CA ILE A 86 1.46 4.11 -1.29
C ILE A 86 0.72 3.04 -2.07
N ASP A 87 1.16 2.76 -3.29
CA ASP A 87 0.62 1.67 -4.08
C ASP A 87 1.61 0.50 -4.06
N CYS A 88 1.14 -0.67 -3.64
CA CYS A 88 1.93 -1.89 -3.57
C CYS A 88 1.33 -2.95 -4.49
N ASP A 89 1.90 -3.09 -5.69
CA ASP A 89 1.47 -4.06 -6.69
C ASP A 89 2.39 -5.27 -6.74
N VAL A 90 1.85 -6.44 -6.37
CA VAL A 90 2.58 -7.71 -6.43
C VAL A 90 2.53 -8.27 -7.85
N ILE A 91 3.72 -8.42 -8.43
CA ILE A 91 3.90 -9.00 -9.77
C ILE A 91 4.24 -10.48 -9.73
N GLU A 92 4.91 -10.94 -8.67
CA GLU A 92 5.25 -12.34 -8.42
C GLU A 92 5.18 -12.63 -6.91
N ALA A 93 4.55 -13.74 -6.53
CA ALA A 93 4.24 -14.07 -5.14
C ALA A 93 4.70 -15.48 -4.78
N ASP A 94 5.71 -15.57 -3.91
CA ASP A 94 6.25 -16.82 -3.37
C ASP A 94 6.32 -16.78 -1.83
N GLY A 95 5.34 -16.12 -1.22
CA GLY A 95 5.27 -15.88 0.22
C GLY A 95 5.84 -14.54 0.68
N GLY A 96 5.46 -14.09 1.87
CA GLY A 96 5.97 -12.83 2.44
C GLY A 96 5.58 -11.53 1.73
N THR A 97 4.63 -11.55 0.79
CA THR A 97 4.26 -10.35 0.00
C THR A 97 3.85 -9.17 0.88
N ARG A 98 3.13 -9.41 1.98
CA ARG A 98 2.70 -8.36 2.92
C ARG A 98 3.87 -7.64 3.60
N THR A 99 4.90 -8.38 4.02
CA THR A 99 6.08 -7.81 4.71
C THR A 99 7.04 -7.20 3.71
N ALA A 100 7.16 -7.80 2.52
CA ALA A 100 7.86 -7.20 1.38
C ALA A 100 7.25 -5.84 1.02
N SER A 101 5.92 -5.72 0.95
CA SER A 101 5.23 -4.45 0.69
C SER A 101 5.52 -3.39 1.75
N VAL A 102 5.50 -3.73 3.05
CA VAL A 102 5.85 -2.76 4.12
C VAL A 102 7.28 -2.26 3.94
N THR A 103 8.22 -3.16 3.64
CA THR A 103 9.64 -2.84 3.46
C THR A 103 9.86 -1.97 2.22
N GLY A 104 9.27 -2.35 1.10
CA GLY A 104 9.37 -1.60 -0.15
C GLY A 104 8.71 -0.23 -0.05
N ALA A 105 7.55 -0.15 0.61
CA ALA A 105 6.82 1.09 0.84
C ALA A 105 7.60 2.11 1.68
N TRP A 106 8.38 1.67 2.67
CA TRP A 106 9.23 2.57 3.47
C TRP A 106 10.32 3.27 2.64
N LEU A 107 10.78 2.63 1.57
CA LEU A 107 11.81 3.16 0.67
C LEU A 107 11.23 3.97 -0.51
N SER A 108 9.91 3.96 -0.68
CA SER A 108 9.20 4.58 -1.82
C SER A 108 9.02 6.08 -1.60
#